data_AF-A0A3B9LUV8-F1
#
_entry.id   AF-A0A3B9LUV8-F1
#
_cell.length_a   1.000
_cell.length_b   1.000
_cell.length_c   1.000
_cell.angle_alpha   90.00
_cell.angle_beta   90.00
_cell.angle_gamma   90.00
#
_symmetry.space_group_name_H-M   'P 1'
#
loop_
_entity.id
_entity.type
_entity.pdbx_description
1 polymer ?
#
loop_
_entity_poly.entity_id
_entity_poly.type
_entity_poly.pdbx_seq_one_letter_code
_entity_poly.pdbx_strand_id
1 'polypeptide(L)'
;MRKGVEMFSRRRVFTGLLFPLILLGVNLSASKAYAQRVRTEPIVYTAPTLDLITDQSVVKSCLGDATSALVRLNARATSSDGHPIVYRWTSPVGRIVGDGPAATWDLSGLRPGYYEAFVEIDTGNADRSCQAFSSIGVLVECPPPPPPACPNVAIICPDRVQPGQPVTFSSTLSGSLGNVTHAYTWTISNGRIIEGQGTSSIRVDTAGLEGQTLTATLSMGGYSLDCSANCSVQFPAPLTCRSFDEFPAVARNEEKARLDNFAIELQNDPSTSGYVIVNPGQHGRAGEVQTRSTRIVDYLVYSRRLDGRRIITVVGPARPELMIHLWVCPQGSTPK
;
A
#
# COMPACT_ATOMS: atom_id res chain seq x y z
N MET A 1 -37.31 -49.22 55.06
CA MET A 1 -38.09 -50.33 55.66
C MET A 1 -39.11 -49.75 56.63
N ARG A 2 -40.38 -50.16 56.47
CA ARG A 2 -41.50 -50.26 57.43
C ARG A 2 -41.84 -49.01 58.29
N LYS A 3 -42.95 -48.31 58.01
CA LYS A 3 -44.37 -48.60 58.38
C LYS A 3 -44.66 -48.53 59.89
N GLY A 4 -45.70 -47.76 60.25
CA GLY A 4 -46.46 -47.87 61.50
C GLY A 4 -46.95 -46.50 61.99
N VAL A 5 -48.14 -45.98 61.64
CA VAL A 5 -49.49 -46.30 62.18
C VAL A 5 -49.64 -45.77 63.62
N GLU A 6 -50.72 -45.15 64.12
CA GLU A 6 -51.95 -44.49 63.67
C GLU A 6 -52.58 -43.92 64.97
N MET A 7 -53.52 -42.98 64.79
CA MET A 7 -54.74 -42.73 65.58
C MET A 7 -54.66 -42.61 67.12
N PHE A 8 -55.16 -41.48 67.63
CA PHE A 8 -56.10 -41.54 68.75
C PHE A 8 -57.28 -40.59 68.57
N SER A 9 -58.44 -41.23 68.62
CA SER A 9 -59.80 -40.70 68.63
C SER A 9 -60.09 -39.83 69.86
N ARG A 10 -60.98 -38.85 69.72
CA ARG A 10 -61.86 -38.44 70.84
C ARG A 10 -63.26 -38.12 70.35
N ARG A 11 -64.21 -38.92 70.85
CA ARG A 11 -65.66 -38.80 70.73
C ARG A 11 -66.23 -38.24 72.03
N ARG A 12 -67.53 -37.86 71.99
CA ARG A 12 -68.51 -37.65 73.08
C ARG A 12 -68.87 -36.16 73.30
N VAL A 13 -70.12 -35.72 73.47
CA VAL A 13 -71.40 -36.38 73.86
C VAL A 13 -72.58 -35.71 73.14
N PHE A 14 -73.58 -36.53 72.82
CA PHE A 14 -74.95 -36.22 72.40
C PHE A 14 -75.85 -36.02 73.64
N THR A 15 -76.68 -34.99 73.68
CA THR A 15 -77.90 -34.95 74.51
C THR A 15 -79.06 -34.47 73.65
N GLY A 16 -80.01 -35.36 73.41
CA GLY A 16 -81.21 -35.10 72.63
C GLY A 16 -82.40 -34.66 73.48
N LEU A 17 -83.37 -34.05 72.81
CA LEU A 17 -84.76 -33.97 73.24
C LEU A 17 -85.65 -33.89 71.99
N LEU A 18 -86.55 -34.87 71.85
CA LEU A 18 -87.65 -34.96 70.88
C LEU A 18 -88.81 -34.07 71.35
N PHE A 19 -89.58 -33.37 70.49
CA PHE A 19 -90.78 -33.75 69.70
C PHE A 19 -91.49 -32.40 69.35
N PRO A 20 -92.55 -32.28 68.50
CA PRO A 20 -93.16 -33.18 67.53
C PRO A 20 -93.40 -32.56 66.12
N LEU A 21 -93.93 -33.39 65.22
CA LEU A 21 -94.39 -33.14 63.86
C LEU A 21 -95.35 -31.95 63.71
N ILE A 22 -95.16 -31.18 62.63
CA ILE A 22 -96.25 -30.49 61.92
C ILE A 22 -96.16 -30.87 60.43
N LEU A 23 -97.14 -31.64 59.98
CA LEU A 23 -97.42 -32.00 58.60
C LEU A 23 -98.22 -30.85 57.97
N LEU A 24 -97.66 -30.18 56.97
CA LEU A 24 -98.41 -29.39 56.00
C LEU A 24 -97.99 -29.82 54.59
N GLY A 25 -98.89 -30.50 53.90
CA GLY A 25 -98.76 -30.86 52.50
C GLY A 25 -98.99 -29.65 51.61
N VAL A 26 -98.05 -29.38 50.70
CA VAL A 26 -98.25 -28.47 49.57
C VAL A 26 -97.54 -29.04 48.34
N ASN A 27 -98.37 -29.50 47.40
CA ASN A 27 -98.19 -29.64 45.95
C ASN A 27 -96.84 -30.10 45.38
N LEU A 28 -96.81 -31.37 44.94
CA LEU A 28 -95.89 -31.89 43.94
C LEU A 28 -96.14 -31.22 42.58
N SER A 29 -95.38 -30.17 42.28
CA SER A 29 -95.15 -29.73 40.90
C SER A 29 -93.80 -30.28 40.48
N ALA A 30 -93.80 -31.36 39.70
CA ALA A 30 -92.58 -31.87 39.06
C ALA A 30 -92.13 -30.86 37.99
N SER A 31 -91.28 -29.91 38.37
CA SER A 31 -90.53 -29.11 37.43
C SER A 31 -89.63 -30.07 36.65
N LYS A 32 -89.89 -30.26 35.34
CA LYS A 32 -88.91 -30.86 34.44
C LYS A 32 -87.66 -29.96 34.50
N ALA A 33 -86.69 -30.35 35.31
CA ALA A 33 -85.37 -29.74 35.29
C ALA A 33 -84.75 -30.09 33.93
N TYR A 34 -84.90 -29.17 32.97
CA TYR A 34 -84.14 -29.23 31.74
C TYR A 34 -82.69 -28.97 32.14
N ALA A 35 -81.92 -30.05 32.31
CA ALA A 35 -80.49 -29.94 32.48
C ALA A 35 -79.94 -29.32 31.19
N GLN A 36 -79.74 -28.00 31.19
CA GLN A 36 -78.94 -27.34 30.17
C GLN A 36 -77.53 -27.91 30.31
N ARG A 37 -77.19 -28.86 29.44
CA ARG A 37 -75.80 -29.23 29.18
C ARG A 37 -75.11 -27.95 28.73
N VAL A 38 -74.35 -27.31 29.61
CA VAL A 38 -73.36 -26.32 29.19
C VAL A 38 -72.46 -27.06 28.22
N ARG A 39 -72.53 -26.68 26.94
CA ARG A 39 -71.65 -27.20 25.90
C ARG A 39 -70.27 -26.63 26.22
N THR A 40 -69.46 -27.37 26.98
CA THR A 40 -68.03 -27.09 27.08
C THR A 40 -67.44 -27.49 25.75
N GLU A 41 -67.30 -26.53 24.83
CA GLU A 41 -66.49 -26.74 23.64
C GLU A 41 -65.05 -27.05 24.09
N PRO A 42 -64.44 -28.15 23.61
CA PRO A 42 -63.05 -28.43 23.94
C PRO A 42 -62.19 -27.33 23.32
N ILE A 43 -61.56 -26.51 24.16
CA ILE A 43 -60.57 -25.53 23.70
C ILE A 43 -59.43 -26.34 23.08
N VAL A 44 -59.31 -26.31 21.76
CA VAL A 44 -58.18 -26.88 21.04
C VAL A 44 -56.98 -25.98 21.31
N TYR A 45 -56.08 -26.42 22.19
CA TYR A 45 -54.87 -25.68 22.53
C TYR A 45 -53.83 -25.86 21.42
N THR A 46 -53.77 -24.92 20.49
CA THR A 46 -52.67 -24.80 19.52
C THR A 46 -51.59 -23.89 20.10
N ALA A 47 -50.34 -24.35 20.13
CA ALA A 47 -49.23 -23.54 20.62
C ALA A 47 -48.98 -22.33 19.69
N PRO A 48 -48.57 -21.17 20.24
CA PRO A 48 -48.21 -20.00 19.43
C PRO A 48 -46.97 -20.32 18.59
N THR A 49 -46.93 -19.81 17.36
CA THR A 49 -45.73 -19.92 16.51
C THR A 49 -44.89 -18.67 16.68
N LEU A 50 -43.57 -18.80 16.70
CA LEU A 50 -42.63 -17.68 16.74
C LEU A 50 -41.49 -17.96 15.77
N ASP A 51 -41.30 -17.09 14.79
CA ASP A 51 -40.16 -17.09 13.89
C ASP A 51 -39.39 -15.77 14.05
N LEU A 52 -38.08 -15.84 14.23
CA LEU A 52 -37.23 -14.67 14.44
C LEU A 52 -36.27 -14.55 13.27
N ILE A 53 -36.33 -13.42 12.58
CA ILE A 53 -35.45 -13.12 11.47
C ILE A 53 -34.66 -11.83 11.74
N THR A 54 -33.48 -11.76 11.15
CA THR A 54 -32.61 -10.58 11.13
C THR A 54 -32.44 -10.10 9.70
N ASP A 55 -32.24 -8.80 9.51
CA ASP A 55 -31.81 -8.26 8.22
C ASP A 55 -30.32 -8.53 7.93
N GLN A 56 -29.52 -8.67 8.98
CA GLN A 56 -28.08 -8.92 8.89
C GLN A 56 -27.63 -9.96 9.91
N SER A 57 -26.99 -11.03 9.45
CA SER A 57 -26.33 -12.04 10.29
C SER A 57 -24.85 -11.76 10.54
N VAL A 58 -24.28 -10.78 9.82
CA VAL A 58 -22.90 -10.32 9.96
C VAL A 58 -22.88 -8.78 9.94
N VAL A 59 -22.24 -8.16 10.92
CA VAL A 59 -22.04 -6.70 10.99
C VAL A 59 -20.58 -6.35 11.21
N LYS A 60 -20.16 -5.19 10.69
CA LYS A 60 -18.78 -4.70 10.84
C LYS A 60 -18.70 -3.66 11.95
N SER A 61 -17.94 -3.93 13.00
CA SER A 61 -17.67 -2.99 14.09
C SER A 61 -16.35 -3.31 14.80
N CYS A 62 -15.63 -2.29 15.26
CA CYS A 62 -14.45 -2.47 16.12
C CYS A 62 -14.43 -1.44 17.25
N LEU A 63 -13.67 -1.79 18.29
CA LEU A 63 -13.50 -0.96 19.48
C LEU A 63 -12.68 0.30 19.13
N GLY A 64 -13.30 1.48 19.24
CA GLY A 64 -12.67 2.78 18.92
C GLY A 64 -13.00 3.34 17.54
N ASP A 65 -13.78 2.62 16.73
CA ASP A 65 -14.35 3.13 15.48
C ASP A 65 -15.78 3.64 15.73
N ALA A 66 -16.17 4.76 15.13
CA ALA A 66 -17.50 5.36 15.29
C ALA A 66 -18.54 4.70 14.36
N THR A 67 -18.28 3.48 13.91
CA THR A 67 -19.15 2.72 13.02
C THR A 67 -20.35 2.18 13.81
N SER A 68 -21.54 2.68 13.44
CA SER A 68 -22.80 2.19 13.98
C SER A 68 -23.09 0.78 13.44
N ALA A 69 -23.19 -0.20 14.33
CA ALA A 69 -23.55 -1.57 14.02
C ALA A 69 -24.96 -1.87 14.56
N LEU A 70 -25.96 -1.42 13.81
CA LEU A 70 -27.38 -1.58 14.15
C LEU A 70 -27.97 -2.72 13.32
N VAL A 71 -28.58 -3.69 13.99
CA VAL A 71 -29.25 -4.85 13.37
C VAL A 71 -30.75 -4.74 13.61
N ARG A 72 -31.57 -5.00 12.59
CA ARG A 72 -33.03 -5.03 12.75
C ARG A 72 -33.53 -6.45 12.93
N LEU A 73 -34.11 -6.70 14.09
CA LEU A 73 -34.76 -7.95 14.47
C LEU A 73 -36.26 -7.86 14.17
N ASN A 74 -36.83 -8.92 13.61
CA ASN A 74 -38.25 -9.01 13.32
C ASN A 74 -38.78 -10.39 13.75
N ALA A 75 -39.67 -10.38 14.73
CA ALA A 75 -40.37 -11.53 15.27
C ALA A 75 -41.75 -11.65 14.63
N ARG A 76 -42.01 -12.78 13.98
CA ARG A 76 -43.31 -13.15 13.42
C ARG A 76 -43.97 -14.15 14.34
N ALA A 77 -44.93 -13.67 15.12
CA ALA A 77 -45.67 -14.49 16.06
C ALA A 77 -47.15 -14.62 15.68
N THR A 78 -47.76 -15.77 16.01
CA THR A 78 -49.22 -15.96 15.88
C THR A 78 -49.83 -16.38 17.22
N SER A 79 -50.99 -15.81 17.55
CA SER A 79 -51.81 -16.21 18.71
C SER A 79 -52.94 -17.10 18.22
N SER A 80 -53.04 -18.32 18.75
CA SER A 80 -54.08 -19.29 18.38
C SER A 80 -55.47 -18.94 18.92
N ASP A 81 -55.52 -18.18 20.00
CA ASP A 81 -56.69 -17.74 20.76
C ASP A 81 -57.06 -16.26 20.51
N GLY A 82 -56.31 -15.58 19.64
CA GLY A 82 -56.54 -14.18 19.27
C GLY A 82 -56.19 -13.16 20.37
N HIS A 83 -55.48 -13.55 21.42
CA HIS A 83 -55.03 -12.62 22.46
C HIS A 83 -53.86 -11.73 22.00
N PRO A 84 -53.69 -10.53 22.61
CA PRO A 84 -52.57 -9.66 22.30
C PRO A 84 -51.23 -10.31 22.63
N ILE A 85 -50.25 -10.18 21.73
CA ILE A 85 -48.91 -10.74 21.90
C ILE A 85 -48.00 -9.70 22.57
N VAL A 86 -47.41 -10.06 23.71
CA VAL A 86 -46.41 -9.24 24.41
C VAL A 86 -45.02 -9.73 24.07
N TYR A 87 -44.14 -8.86 23.56
CA TYR A 87 -42.77 -9.19 23.20
C TYR A 87 -41.79 -8.75 24.30
N ARG A 88 -40.85 -9.62 24.66
CA ARG A 88 -39.76 -9.33 25.60
C ARG A 88 -38.42 -9.65 24.94
N TRP A 89 -37.70 -8.61 24.58
CA TRP A 89 -36.37 -8.72 23.99
C TRP A 89 -35.29 -8.70 25.06
N THR A 90 -34.32 -9.62 24.98
CA THR A 90 -33.16 -9.65 25.87
C THR A 90 -31.89 -9.97 25.09
N SER A 91 -30.76 -9.42 25.53
CA SER A 91 -29.44 -9.82 25.05
C SER A 91 -28.40 -9.70 26.17
N PRO A 92 -27.44 -10.63 26.28
CA PRO A 92 -26.35 -10.51 27.24
C PRO A 92 -25.44 -9.31 26.99
N VAL A 93 -25.32 -8.86 25.73
CA VAL A 93 -24.39 -7.81 25.30
C VAL A 93 -25.03 -6.94 24.20
N GLY A 94 -24.71 -5.65 24.19
CA GLY A 94 -25.36 -4.69 23.30
C GLY A 94 -26.72 -4.25 23.82
N ARG A 95 -27.34 -3.30 23.13
CA ARG A 95 -28.59 -2.68 23.58
C ARG A 95 -29.69 -2.96 22.56
N ILE A 96 -30.77 -3.61 22.98
CA ILE A 96 -31.97 -3.76 22.15
C ILE A 96 -32.94 -2.61 22.45
N VAL A 97 -33.46 -1.98 21.40
CA VAL A 97 -34.47 -0.92 21.46
C VAL A 97 -35.69 -1.37 20.66
N GLY A 98 -36.81 -1.56 21.35
CA GLY A 98 -38.09 -2.00 20.77
C GLY A 98 -38.84 -2.91 21.74
N ASP A 99 -40.17 -2.81 21.74
CA ASP A 99 -41.09 -3.54 22.61
C ASP A 99 -42.19 -4.28 21.83
N GLY A 100 -42.13 -4.23 20.49
CA GLY A 100 -43.07 -4.87 19.59
C GLY A 100 -42.44 -5.99 18.74
N PRO A 101 -43.09 -6.36 17.62
CA PRO A 101 -42.59 -7.40 16.72
C PRO A 101 -41.30 -7.02 16.00
N ALA A 102 -40.94 -5.74 15.97
CA ALA A 102 -39.66 -5.27 15.44
C ALA A 102 -38.85 -4.58 16.54
N ALA A 103 -37.55 -4.87 16.59
CA ALA A 103 -36.60 -4.24 17.49
C ALA A 103 -35.27 -3.97 16.78
N THR A 104 -34.53 -2.97 17.24
CA THR A 104 -33.18 -2.66 16.76
C THR A 104 -32.18 -3.06 17.82
N TRP A 105 -31.19 -3.87 17.45
CA TRP A 105 -30.10 -4.29 18.32
C TRP A 105 -28.82 -3.54 17.96
N ASP A 106 -28.32 -2.76 18.92
CA ASP A 106 -27.09 -1.99 18.82
C ASP A 106 -25.91 -2.80 19.35
N LEU A 107 -25.03 -3.19 18.42
CA LEU A 107 -23.79 -3.94 18.63
C LEU A 107 -22.54 -3.05 18.47
N SER A 108 -22.71 -1.73 18.44
CA SER A 108 -21.62 -0.78 18.15
C SER A 108 -20.53 -0.84 19.23
N GLY A 109 -19.26 -0.86 18.80
CA GLY A 109 -18.09 -0.84 19.69
C GLY A 109 -17.79 -2.16 20.39
N LEU A 110 -18.53 -3.23 20.06
CA LEU A 110 -18.22 -4.58 20.53
C LEU A 110 -16.97 -5.14 19.85
N ARG A 111 -16.33 -6.10 20.52
CA ARG A 111 -15.18 -6.82 19.94
C ARG A 111 -15.68 -7.81 18.88
N PRO A 112 -14.84 -8.21 17.93
CA PRO A 112 -15.19 -9.29 17.01
C PRO A 112 -15.57 -10.56 17.78
N GLY A 113 -16.70 -11.15 17.42
CA GLY A 113 -17.28 -12.25 18.16
C GLY A 113 -18.72 -12.55 17.74
N TYR A 114 -19.21 -13.71 18.16
CA TYR A 114 -20.60 -14.11 17.94
C TYR A 114 -21.45 -13.67 19.13
N TYR A 115 -22.53 -12.95 18.87
CA TYR A 115 -23.45 -12.46 19.88
C TYR A 115 -24.85 -13.00 19.63
N GLU A 116 -25.61 -13.22 20.69
CA GLU A 116 -26.97 -13.76 20.60
C GLU A 116 -28.01 -12.81 21.23
N ALA A 117 -29.15 -12.69 20.58
CA ALA A 117 -30.33 -12.00 21.06
C ALA A 117 -31.48 -12.99 21.21
N PHE A 118 -32.31 -12.77 22.22
CA PHE A 118 -33.44 -13.62 22.57
C PHE A 118 -34.73 -12.80 22.52
N VAL A 119 -35.80 -13.44 22.05
CA VAL A 119 -37.15 -12.91 22.17
C VAL A 119 -38.05 -13.94 22.82
N GLU A 120 -38.77 -13.52 23.85
CA GLU A 120 -39.84 -14.27 24.47
C GLU A 120 -41.16 -13.57 24.17
N ILE A 121 -42.15 -14.33 23.73
CA ILE A 121 -43.52 -13.84 23.55
C ILE A 121 -44.42 -14.46 24.61
N ASP A 122 -45.40 -13.70 25.08
CA ASP A 122 -46.51 -14.19 25.89
C ASP A 122 -47.83 -13.83 25.19
N THR A 123 -48.65 -14.84 24.92
CA THR A 123 -49.99 -14.72 24.33
C THR A 123 -51.09 -15.09 25.32
N GLY A 124 -50.75 -15.18 26.60
CA GLY A 124 -51.66 -15.55 27.68
C GLY A 124 -52.65 -14.47 28.11
N ASN A 125 -53.60 -14.86 28.97
CA ASN A 125 -54.52 -13.97 29.69
C ASN A 125 -54.21 -13.97 31.19
N ALA A 126 -54.94 -13.16 31.97
CA ALA A 126 -54.79 -13.02 33.42
C ALA A 126 -54.70 -14.35 34.20
N ASP A 127 -55.31 -15.43 33.69
CA ASP A 127 -55.35 -16.74 34.36
C ASP A 127 -54.47 -17.83 33.71
N ARG A 128 -53.82 -17.56 32.56
CA ARG A 128 -53.03 -18.54 31.80
C ARG A 128 -51.93 -17.88 30.98
N SER A 129 -50.66 -18.25 31.20
CA SER A 129 -49.52 -17.84 30.37
C SER A 129 -49.32 -18.80 29.19
N CYS A 130 -49.06 -18.26 28.00
CA CYS A 130 -48.78 -19.05 26.80
C CYS A 130 -47.54 -18.49 26.12
N GLN A 131 -46.40 -19.15 26.30
CA GLN A 131 -45.10 -18.58 25.96
C GLN A 131 -44.41 -19.33 24.83
N ALA A 132 -43.68 -18.60 24.00
CA ALA A 132 -42.70 -19.15 23.07
C ALA A 132 -41.42 -18.31 23.11
N PHE A 133 -40.29 -18.94 22.84
CA PHE A 133 -38.98 -18.29 22.81
C PHE A 133 -38.27 -18.60 21.50
N SER A 134 -37.46 -17.65 21.04
CA SER A 134 -36.58 -17.83 19.89
C SER A 134 -35.30 -17.02 20.10
N SER A 135 -34.22 -17.43 19.46
CA SER A 135 -32.94 -16.73 19.50
C SER A 135 -32.35 -16.55 18.12
N ILE A 136 -31.50 -15.55 17.98
CA ILE A 136 -30.77 -15.29 16.76
C ILE A 136 -29.37 -14.79 17.08
N GLY A 137 -28.40 -15.30 16.34
CA GLY A 137 -27.01 -14.90 16.51
C GLY A 137 -26.49 -14.06 15.35
N VAL A 138 -25.70 -13.06 15.68
CA VAL A 138 -25.05 -12.12 14.77
C VAL A 138 -23.55 -12.19 15.00
N LEU A 139 -22.80 -12.34 13.91
CA LEU A 139 -21.35 -12.26 13.93
C LEU A 139 -20.90 -10.81 13.78
N VAL A 140 -20.15 -10.31 14.75
CA VAL A 140 -19.45 -9.02 14.65
C VAL A 140 -18.04 -9.29 14.14
N GLU A 141 -17.67 -8.66 13.03
CA GLU A 141 -16.32 -8.71 12.45
C GLU A 141 -15.71 -7.31 12.43
N CYS A 142 -14.38 -7.23 12.49
CA CYS A 142 -13.70 -5.97 12.25
C CYS A 142 -13.48 -5.81 10.73
N PRO A 143 -13.67 -4.62 10.11
CA PRO A 143 -13.27 -4.42 8.74
C PRO A 143 -11.78 -4.74 8.60
N PRO A 144 -11.35 -5.34 7.47
CA PRO A 144 -9.92 -5.50 7.22
C PRO A 144 -9.26 -4.11 7.24
N PRO A 145 -8.01 -4.01 7.74
CA PRO A 145 -7.28 -2.75 7.70
C PRO A 145 -7.19 -2.25 6.25
N PRO A 146 -7.26 -0.92 6.02
CA PRO A 146 -7.13 -0.39 4.68
C PRO A 146 -5.80 -0.85 4.08
N PRO A 147 -5.78 -1.19 2.77
CA PRO A 147 -4.55 -1.63 2.12
C PRO A 147 -3.49 -0.52 2.22
N PRO A 148 -2.20 -0.89 2.35
CA PRO A 148 -1.14 0.10 2.50
C PRO A 148 -1.03 0.94 1.23
N ALA A 149 -1.10 2.26 1.42
CA ALA A 149 -0.91 3.25 0.36
C ALA A 149 0.59 3.39 0.04
N CYS A 150 0.90 3.74 -1.20
CA CYS A 150 2.28 3.97 -1.61
C CYS A 150 2.91 5.16 -0.89
N PRO A 151 4.14 5.01 -0.36
CA PRO A 151 4.90 6.14 0.12
C PRO A 151 5.37 7.01 -1.05
N ASN A 152 5.77 8.24 -0.74
CA ASN A 152 6.51 9.06 -1.69
C ASN A 152 7.93 8.52 -1.79
N VAL A 153 8.23 7.90 -2.93
CA VAL A 153 9.56 7.37 -3.26
C VAL A 153 10.31 8.43 -4.07
N ALA A 154 11.53 8.75 -3.66
CA ALA A 154 12.42 9.61 -4.43
C ALA A 154 13.83 9.00 -4.49
N ILE A 155 14.53 9.19 -5.61
CA ILE A 155 15.94 8.79 -5.78
C ILE A 155 16.81 10.04 -5.66
N ILE A 156 17.85 9.95 -4.83
CA ILE A 156 18.94 10.92 -4.75
C ILE A 156 19.92 10.58 -5.88
N CYS A 157 19.99 11.47 -6.86
CA CYS A 157 20.92 11.38 -7.98
C CYS A 157 22.35 11.76 -7.55
N PRO A 158 23.39 11.13 -8.12
CA PRO A 158 24.75 11.62 -7.97
C PRO A 158 24.96 12.93 -8.75
N ASP A 159 25.45 13.98 -8.08
CA ASP A 159 25.63 15.32 -8.69
C ASP A 159 26.81 15.40 -9.65
N ARG A 160 27.87 14.61 -9.41
CA ARG A 160 29.09 14.57 -10.22
C ARG A 160 29.43 13.15 -10.56
N VAL A 161 29.53 12.87 -11.86
CA VAL A 161 29.86 11.56 -12.38
C VAL A 161 31.16 11.63 -13.17
N GLN A 162 32.05 10.67 -12.92
CA GLN A 162 33.28 10.48 -13.69
C GLN A 162 33.17 9.15 -14.43
N PRO A 163 33.48 9.11 -15.74
CA PRO A 163 33.46 7.85 -16.47
C PRO A 163 34.41 6.81 -15.84
N GLY A 164 33.94 5.56 -15.74
CA GLY A 164 34.71 4.44 -15.19
C GLY A 164 34.80 4.40 -13.66
N GLN A 165 34.26 5.38 -12.93
CA GLN A 165 34.11 5.33 -11.47
C GLN A 165 32.68 4.86 -11.13
N PRO A 166 32.51 3.85 -10.25
CA PRO A 166 31.18 3.43 -9.85
C PRO A 166 30.39 4.55 -9.19
N VAL A 167 29.12 4.69 -9.56
CA VAL A 167 28.21 5.69 -8.99
C VAL A 167 27.23 5.04 -8.02
N THR A 168 26.78 5.80 -7.03
CA THR A 168 25.81 5.34 -6.03
C THR A 168 24.48 6.05 -6.24
N PHE A 169 23.40 5.29 -6.31
CA PHE A 169 22.03 5.82 -6.23
C PHE A 169 21.44 5.44 -4.88
N SER A 170 20.81 6.40 -4.21
CA SER A 170 20.15 6.16 -2.92
C SER A 170 18.69 6.56 -3.02
N SER A 171 17.82 5.88 -2.29
CA SER A 171 16.39 6.18 -2.24
C SER A 171 16.00 6.76 -0.89
N THR A 172 14.97 7.60 -0.92
CA THR A 172 14.32 8.14 0.27
C THR A 172 12.84 7.81 0.20
N LEU A 173 12.29 7.35 1.32
CA LEU A 173 10.87 7.07 1.49
C LEU A 173 10.31 8.09 2.47
N SER A 174 9.19 8.70 2.13
CA SER A 174 8.46 9.60 3.04
C SER A 174 6.96 9.34 2.99
N GLY A 175 6.27 9.61 4.10
CA GLY A 175 4.84 9.34 4.27
C GLY A 175 4.54 8.18 5.22
N SER A 176 3.29 7.70 5.22
CA SER A 176 2.89 6.55 6.04
C SER A 176 3.47 5.27 5.44
N LEU A 177 4.48 4.70 6.10
CA LEU A 177 5.17 3.48 5.64
C LEU A 177 4.38 2.20 5.93
N GLY A 178 3.35 2.28 6.80
CA GLY A 178 2.62 1.13 7.29
C GLY A 178 3.52 0.13 8.02
N ASN A 179 2.97 -1.04 8.37
CA ASN A 179 3.76 -2.18 8.83
C ASN A 179 3.95 -3.17 7.67
N VAL A 180 4.67 -2.72 6.64
CA VAL A 180 4.87 -3.46 5.39
C VAL A 180 6.35 -3.75 5.23
N THR A 181 6.68 -4.98 4.81
CA THR A 181 8.04 -5.32 4.41
C THR A 181 8.37 -4.65 3.07
N HIS A 182 9.29 -3.70 3.08
CA HIS A 182 9.71 -2.98 1.87
C HIS A 182 10.53 -3.89 0.94
N ALA A 183 10.06 -4.06 -0.30
CA ALA A 183 10.81 -4.76 -1.34
C ALA A 183 11.35 -3.76 -2.37
N TYR A 184 12.67 -3.58 -2.42
CA TYR A 184 13.33 -2.68 -3.38
C TYR A 184 13.69 -3.43 -4.65
N THR A 185 13.24 -2.94 -5.81
CA THR A 185 13.62 -3.49 -7.12
C THR A 185 14.24 -2.40 -7.97
N TRP A 186 15.56 -2.46 -8.15
CA TRP A 186 16.27 -1.51 -8.99
C TRP A 186 16.45 -2.03 -10.41
N THR A 187 16.22 -1.13 -11.37
CA THR A 187 16.53 -1.32 -12.79
C THR A 187 17.36 -0.14 -13.29
N ILE A 188 18.28 -0.39 -14.20
CA ILE A 188 19.16 0.62 -14.79
C ILE A 188 19.08 0.54 -16.32
N SER A 189 19.17 1.70 -17.00
CA SER A 189 19.09 1.76 -18.46
C SER A 189 20.38 1.28 -19.15
N ASN A 190 21.54 1.55 -18.54
CA ASN A 190 22.88 1.25 -19.06
C ASN A 190 23.81 0.87 -17.90
N GLY A 191 24.96 0.25 -18.18
CA GLY A 191 25.92 -0.18 -17.14
C GLY A 191 25.47 -1.44 -16.39
N ARG A 192 26.01 -1.65 -15.18
CA ARG A 192 25.73 -2.86 -14.38
C ARG A 192 25.61 -2.55 -12.90
N ILE A 193 24.55 -3.01 -12.24
CA ILE A 193 24.46 -2.98 -10.77
C ILE A 193 25.49 -3.95 -10.21
N ILE A 194 26.42 -3.46 -9.41
CA ILE A 194 27.50 -4.25 -8.81
C ILE A 194 27.20 -4.62 -7.35
N GLU A 195 26.39 -3.82 -6.64
CA GLU A 195 25.99 -4.08 -5.26
C GLU A 195 24.67 -3.39 -4.90
N GLY A 196 24.03 -3.82 -3.80
CA GLY A 196 22.91 -3.13 -3.19
C GLY A 196 21.52 -3.45 -3.75
N GLN A 197 21.40 -4.42 -4.66
CA GLN A 197 20.09 -4.87 -5.15
C GLN A 197 19.23 -5.39 -3.97
N GLY A 198 17.95 -5.03 -3.95
CA GLY A 198 17.07 -5.35 -2.83
C GLY A 198 17.19 -4.41 -1.62
N THR A 199 18.03 -3.37 -1.69
CA THR A 199 18.24 -2.41 -0.60
C THR A 199 17.89 -0.98 -1.01
N SER A 200 17.93 -0.03 -0.07
CA SER A 200 17.64 1.38 -0.31
C SER A 200 18.71 2.12 -1.13
N SER A 201 19.85 1.48 -1.42
CA SER A 201 20.93 2.07 -2.21
C SER A 201 21.62 1.05 -3.10
N ILE A 202 21.95 1.42 -4.32
CA ILE A 202 22.72 0.58 -5.25
C ILE A 202 24.01 1.27 -5.66
N ARG A 203 25.02 0.47 -6.00
CA ARG A 203 26.21 0.94 -6.71
C ARG A 203 26.25 0.34 -8.10
N VAL A 204 26.57 1.17 -9.09
CA VAL A 204 26.50 0.84 -10.51
C VAL A 204 27.87 1.07 -11.14
N ASP A 205 28.35 0.08 -11.86
CA ASP A 205 29.51 0.20 -12.74
C ASP A 205 29.15 1.00 -13.99
N THR A 206 29.99 1.98 -14.29
CA THR A 206 29.80 3.01 -15.32
C THR A 206 30.87 2.96 -16.41
N ALA A 207 31.69 1.91 -16.45
CA ALA A 207 32.66 1.71 -17.50
C ALA A 207 32.00 1.74 -18.89
N GLY A 208 32.54 2.55 -19.81
CA GLY A 208 32.03 2.66 -21.18
C GLY A 208 30.79 3.54 -21.35
N LEU A 209 30.36 4.26 -20.31
CA LEU A 209 29.21 5.16 -20.37
C LEU A 209 29.56 6.60 -20.79
N GLU A 210 30.77 6.86 -21.30
CA GLU A 210 31.16 8.20 -21.76
C GLU A 210 30.17 8.75 -22.82
N GLY A 211 29.67 9.96 -22.60
CA GLY A 211 28.69 10.60 -23.49
C GLY A 211 27.29 9.99 -23.47
N GLN A 212 27.03 9.01 -22.61
CA GLN A 212 25.72 8.36 -22.48
C GLN A 212 24.95 8.86 -21.24
N THR A 213 23.66 8.59 -21.22
CA THR A 213 22.78 8.83 -20.06
C THR A 213 22.50 7.52 -19.33
N LEU A 214 22.65 7.54 -18.01
CA LEU A 214 22.28 6.46 -17.11
C LEU A 214 21.02 6.85 -16.34
N THR A 215 19.96 6.07 -16.53
CA THR A 215 18.70 6.20 -15.78
C THR A 215 18.58 5.05 -14.80
N ALA A 216 18.43 5.36 -13.51
CA ALA A 216 18.09 4.41 -12.47
C ALA A 216 16.60 4.54 -12.15
N THR A 217 15.90 3.40 -12.13
CA THR A 217 14.49 3.30 -11.77
C THR A 217 14.36 2.35 -10.58
N LEU A 218 13.71 2.84 -9.52
CA LEU A 218 13.37 2.05 -8.34
C LEU A 218 11.88 1.77 -8.37
N SER A 219 11.50 0.50 -8.26
CA SER A 219 10.13 0.06 -8.00
C SER A 219 10.03 -0.53 -6.60
N MET A 220 9.00 -0.13 -5.85
CA MET A 220 8.75 -0.59 -4.48
C MET A 220 7.60 -1.60 -4.45
N GLY A 221 7.87 -2.80 -3.97
CA GLY A 221 6.86 -3.83 -3.69
C GLY A 221 6.36 -3.81 -2.25
N GLY A 222 5.20 -4.44 -2.02
CA GLY A 222 4.54 -4.53 -0.71
C GLY A 222 3.36 -3.59 -0.52
N TYR A 223 3.13 -2.69 -1.48
CA TYR A 223 2.03 -1.73 -1.48
C TYR A 223 0.90 -2.15 -2.43
N SER A 224 -0.28 -1.53 -2.25
CA SER A 224 -1.45 -1.79 -3.10
C SER A 224 -1.31 -1.28 -4.55
N LEU A 225 -0.32 -0.42 -4.80
CA LEU A 225 0.05 0.09 -6.12
C LEU A 225 1.57 -0.04 -6.26
N ASP A 226 2.05 -0.19 -7.49
CA ASP A 226 3.49 -0.10 -7.76
C ASP A 226 3.88 1.38 -7.72
N CYS A 227 4.64 1.79 -6.71
CA CYS A 227 5.26 3.12 -6.71
C CYS A 227 6.68 3.02 -7.23
N SER A 228 6.99 3.93 -8.16
CA SER A 228 8.30 3.99 -8.79
C SER A 228 8.84 5.41 -8.81
N ALA A 229 10.15 5.53 -8.68
CA ALA A 229 10.88 6.75 -8.92
C ALA A 229 11.95 6.50 -9.97
N ASN A 230 12.32 7.52 -10.73
CA ASN A 230 13.46 7.47 -11.63
C ASN A 230 14.36 8.69 -11.43
N CYS A 231 15.62 8.51 -11.77
CA CYS A 231 16.65 9.54 -11.75
C CYS A 231 17.57 9.28 -12.94
N SER A 232 17.99 10.35 -13.63
CA SER A 232 18.92 10.24 -14.75
C SER A 232 20.15 11.11 -14.55
N VAL A 233 21.32 10.56 -14.89
CA VAL A 233 22.60 11.28 -14.90
C VAL A 233 23.26 11.14 -16.26
N GLN A 234 23.82 12.24 -16.76
CA GLN A 234 24.51 12.26 -18.04
C GLN A 234 26.02 12.27 -17.81
N PHE A 235 26.72 11.35 -18.45
CA PHE A 235 28.17 11.31 -18.42
C PHE A 235 28.74 12.23 -19.49
N PRO A 236 29.82 12.98 -19.18
CA PRO A 236 30.48 13.81 -20.17
C PRO A 236 30.99 12.95 -21.32
N ALA A 237 30.87 13.46 -22.56
CA ALA A 237 31.47 12.83 -23.72
C ALA A 237 33.00 12.79 -23.59
N PRO A 238 33.67 11.77 -24.13
CA PRO A 238 35.12 11.70 -24.07
C PRO A 238 35.71 12.85 -24.90
N LEU A 239 36.68 13.57 -24.34
CA LEU A 239 37.41 14.59 -25.09
C LEU A 239 38.37 13.90 -26.06
N THR A 240 37.99 13.83 -27.34
CA THR A 240 38.81 13.20 -28.38
C THR A 240 39.55 14.25 -29.20
N CYS A 241 40.88 14.17 -29.22
CA CYS A 241 41.70 14.91 -30.18
C CYS A 241 41.53 14.34 -31.59
N ARG A 242 41.59 15.19 -32.61
CA ARG A 242 41.68 14.76 -34.01
C ARG A 242 43.01 15.15 -34.62
N SER A 243 43.55 14.26 -35.44
CA SER A 243 44.68 14.57 -36.32
C SER A 243 44.20 15.54 -37.40
N PHE A 244 44.95 16.62 -37.60
CA PHE A 244 44.62 17.66 -38.58
C PHE A 244 45.45 17.52 -39.86
N ASP A 245 46.77 17.47 -39.73
CA ASP A 245 47.70 17.31 -40.84
C ASP A 245 49.01 16.64 -40.36
N GLU A 246 49.69 15.93 -41.26
CA GLU A 246 50.99 15.32 -41.03
C GLU A 246 51.86 15.52 -42.26
N PHE A 247 53.05 16.10 -42.09
CA PHE A 247 53.94 16.39 -43.21
C PHE A 247 55.43 16.41 -42.78
N PRO A 248 56.36 16.08 -43.70
CA PRO A 248 57.78 16.12 -43.44
C PRO A 248 58.33 17.56 -43.48
N ALA A 249 59.65 17.72 -43.49
CA ALA A 249 60.28 19.00 -43.74
C ALA A 249 59.99 19.54 -45.16
N VAL A 250 58.91 20.29 -45.33
CA VAL A 250 58.53 20.93 -46.60
C VAL A 250 59.08 22.35 -46.77
N ALA A 251 58.97 22.88 -47.99
CA ALA A 251 59.33 24.26 -48.33
C ALA A 251 58.52 25.29 -47.53
N ARG A 252 59.10 26.46 -47.26
CA ARG A 252 58.49 27.46 -46.35
C ARG A 252 57.10 27.93 -46.78
N ASN A 253 56.86 28.09 -48.08
CA ASN A 253 55.56 28.54 -48.58
C ASN A 253 54.48 27.46 -48.41
N GLU A 254 54.86 26.19 -48.57
CA GLU A 254 53.95 25.06 -48.35
C GLU A 254 53.64 24.89 -46.86
N GLU A 255 54.64 24.98 -45.98
CA GLU A 255 54.42 24.94 -44.54
C GLU A 255 53.46 26.05 -44.10
N LYS A 256 53.64 27.28 -44.59
CA LYS A 256 52.73 28.40 -44.29
C LYS A 256 51.29 28.09 -44.72
N ALA A 257 51.09 27.57 -45.93
CA ALA A 257 49.76 27.23 -46.42
C ALA A 257 49.06 26.16 -45.56
N ARG A 258 49.81 25.16 -45.08
CA ARG A 258 49.29 24.14 -44.14
C ARG A 258 48.94 24.74 -42.78
N LEU A 259 49.81 25.61 -42.27
CA LEU A 259 49.58 26.33 -41.01
C LEU A 259 48.44 27.35 -41.11
N ASP A 260 48.19 27.94 -42.29
CA ASP A 260 47.02 28.78 -42.55
C ASP A 260 45.73 27.98 -42.35
N ASN A 261 45.63 26.79 -42.96
CA ASN A 261 44.47 25.90 -42.79
C ASN A 261 44.30 25.47 -41.33
N PHE A 262 45.40 25.14 -40.64
CA PHE A 262 45.36 24.79 -39.23
C PHE A 262 44.89 25.97 -38.37
N ALA A 263 45.35 27.17 -38.67
CA ALA A 263 44.94 28.37 -37.96
C ALA A 263 43.47 28.72 -38.18
N ILE A 264 42.95 28.57 -39.41
CA ILE A 264 41.52 28.74 -39.71
C ILE A 264 40.69 27.82 -38.81
N GLU A 265 41.11 26.57 -38.68
CA GLU A 265 40.41 25.59 -37.86
C GLU A 265 40.38 25.97 -36.37
N LEU A 266 41.51 26.42 -35.81
CA LEU A 266 41.59 26.87 -34.42
C LEU A 266 40.87 28.21 -34.16
N GLN A 267 40.68 29.02 -35.20
CA GLN A 267 39.87 30.25 -35.15
C GLN A 267 38.38 29.94 -35.14
N ASN A 268 37.95 28.94 -35.93
CA ASN A 268 36.56 28.52 -36.01
C ASN A 268 36.04 27.93 -34.68
N ASP A 269 36.90 27.24 -33.92
CA ASP A 269 36.55 26.71 -32.59
C ASP A 269 37.51 27.21 -31.50
N PRO A 270 37.16 28.29 -30.77
CA PRO A 270 37.95 28.82 -29.66
C PRO A 270 38.12 27.87 -28.46
N SER A 271 37.30 26.83 -28.33
CA SER A 271 37.35 25.86 -27.22
C SER A 271 38.44 24.80 -27.37
N THR A 272 39.17 24.84 -28.50
CA THR A 272 40.23 23.88 -28.82
C THR A 272 41.63 24.45 -28.55
N SER A 273 42.61 23.56 -28.45
CA SER A 273 44.04 23.83 -28.45
C SER A 273 44.67 23.16 -29.68
N GLY A 274 45.65 23.85 -30.27
CA GLY A 274 46.46 23.32 -31.37
C GLY A 274 47.73 22.69 -30.83
N TYR A 275 47.91 21.40 -31.06
CA TYR A 275 49.15 20.71 -30.75
C TYR A 275 50.04 20.66 -31.99
N VAL A 276 51.29 21.07 -31.82
CA VAL A 276 52.34 21.01 -32.83
C VAL A 276 53.38 20.02 -32.35
N ILE A 277 53.31 18.80 -32.87
CA ILE A 277 54.24 17.73 -32.53
C ILE A 277 55.35 17.72 -33.57
N VAL A 278 56.60 17.94 -33.15
CA VAL A 278 57.76 17.91 -34.03
C VAL A 278 58.62 16.71 -33.66
N ASN A 279 58.71 15.76 -34.58
CA ASN A 279 59.52 14.56 -34.44
C ASN A 279 60.91 14.82 -35.06
N PRO A 280 62.02 14.60 -34.32
CA PRO A 280 63.36 14.73 -34.88
C PRO A 280 63.63 13.66 -35.93
N GLY A 281 64.32 14.04 -37.01
CA GLY A 281 64.91 13.07 -37.93
C GLY A 281 66.12 12.36 -37.29
N GLN A 282 66.31 11.08 -37.59
CA GLN A 282 67.43 10.27 -37.06
C GLN A 282 68.82 10.88 -37.36
N HIS A 283 68.96 11.55 -38.50
CA HIS A 283 70.18 12.23 -38.92
C HIS A 283 70.03 13.77 -38.88
N GLY A 284 69.07 14.27 -38.09
CA GLY A 284 68.78 15.69 -37.97
C GLY A 284 69.87 16.48 -37.25
N ARG A 285 69.90 17.79 -37.48
CA ARG A 285 70.90 18.67 -36.84
C ARG A 285 70.49 19.01 -35.42
N ALA A 286 71.47 19.24 -34.55
CA ALA A 286 71.22 19.77 -33.21
C ALA A 286 70.47 21.12 -33.30
N GLY A 287 69.39 21.26 -32.52
CA GLY A 287 68.56 22.47 -32.50
C GLY A 287 67.55 22.61 -33.66
N GLU A 288 67.50 21.65 -34.60
CA GLU A 288 66.58 21.69 -35.74
C GLU A 288 65.10 21.67 -35.29
N VAL A 289 64.75 20.77 -34.36
CA VAL A 289 63.40 20.69 -33.77
C VAL A 289 63.01 21.99 -33.10
N GLN A 290 63.88 22.54 -32.24
CA GLN A 290 63.59 23.79 -31.53
C GLN A 290 63.37 24.95 -32.51
N THR A 291 64.24 25.06 -33.52
CA THR A 291 64.14 26.11 -34.55
C THR A 291 62.83 25.96 -35.34
N ARG A 292 62.44 24.74 -35.69
CA ARG A 292 61.19 24.47 -36.42
C ARG A 292 59.96 24.80 -35.55
N SER A 293 59.94 24.33 -34.30
CA SER A 293 58.86 24.58 -33.35
C SER A 293 58.65 26.07 -33.09
N THR A 294 59.72 26.83 -32.81
CA THR A 294 59.64 28.28 -32.62
C THR A 294 59.07 28.97 -33.85
N ARG A 295 59.53 28.61 -35.06
CA ARG A 295 59.00 29.22 -36.29
C ARG A 295 57.52 28.94 -36.51
N ILE A 296 57.06 27.72 -36.25
CA ILE A 296 55.66 27.34 -36.40
C ILE A 296 54.80 28.13 -35.41
N VAL A 297 55.21 28.17 -34.13
CA VAL A 297 54.52 28.93 -33.09
C VAL A 297 54.47 30.42 -33.42
N ASP A 298 55.59 31.02 -33.84
CA ASP A 298 55.67 32.43 -34.20
C ASP A 298 54.71 32.77 -35.36
N TYR A 299 54.61 31.89 -36.35
CA TYR A 299 53.69 32.08 -37.47
C TYR A 299 52.23 32.02 -36.99
N LEU A 300 51.87 31.01 -36.20
CA LEU A 300 50.52 30.82 -35.66
C LEU A 300 50.10 31.97 -34.71
N VAL A 301 51.01 32.43 -33.85
CA VAL A 301 50.71 33.47 -32.85
C VAL A 301 50.78 34.86 -33.46
N TYR A 302 51.88 35.21 -34.13
CA TYR A 302 52.09 36.59 -34.59
C TYR A 302 51.49 36.87 -35.96
N SER A 303 51.57 35.93 -36.90
CA SER A 303 51.02 36.14 -38.25
C SER A 303 49.53 35.81 -38.31
N ARG A 304 49.10 34.70 -37.69
CA ARG A 304 47.69 34.27 -37.66
C ARG A 304 46.88 34.77 -36.46
N ARG A 305 47.53 35.50 -35.53
CA ARG A 305 46.88 36.14 -34.37
C ARG A 305 46.15 35.15 -33.44
N LEU A 306 46.66 33.92 -33.32
CA LEU A 306 46.15 32.96 -32.34
C LEU A 306 46.69 33.30 -30.94
N ASP A 307 45.89 33.00 -29.92
CA ASP A 307 46.36 33.02 -28.54
C ASP A 307 47.43 31.94 -28.34
N GLY A 308 48.66 32.36 -28.03
CA GLY A 308 49.79 31.44 -27.80
C GLY A 308 49.55 30.44 -26.68
N ARG A 309 48.67 30.74 -25.71
CA ARG A 309 48.29 29.80 -24.64
C ARG A 309 47.55 28.57 -25.16
N ARG A 310 46.99 28.65 -26.37
CA ARG A 310 46.28 27.55 -27.05
C ARG A 310 47.19 26.72 -27.96
N ILE A 311 48.45 27.13 -28.18
CA ILE A 311 49.40 26.44 -29.04
C ILE A 311 50.41 25.68 -28.17
N ILE A 312 50.39 24.35 -28.25
CA ILE A 312 51.19 23.48 -27.40
C ILE A 312 52.19 22.75 -28.29
N THR A 313 53.49 22.95 -28.05
CA THR A 313 54.55 22.24 -28.77
C THR A 313 54.99 21.01 -28.00
N VAL A 314 55.09 19.88 -28.70
CA VAL A 314 55.56 18.60 -28.14
C VAL A 314 56.67 18.05 -29.02
N VAL A 315 57.74 17.54 -28.42
CA VAL A 315 58.78 16.82 -29.17
C VAL A 315 58.40 15.35 -29.19
N GLY A 316 58.12 14.82 -30.38
CA GLY A 316 57.79 13.41 -30.57
C GLY A 316 59.04 12.51 -30.62
N PRO A 317 58.86 11.17 -30.68
CA PRO A 317 59.97 10.24 -30.86
C PRO A 317 60.69 10.46 -32.20
N ALA A 318 61.97 10.09 -32.27
CA ALA A 318 62.75 10.19 -33.50
C ALA A 318 62.16 9.32 -34.62
N ARG A 319 62.11 9.89 -35.83
CA ARG A 319 61.63 9.24 -37.06
C ARG A 319 62.74 9.25 -38.12
N PRO A 320 62.65 8.45 -39.21
CA PRO A 320 63.67 8.43 -40.26
C PRO A 320 64.00 9.83 -40.81
N GLU A 321 62.97 10.68 -40.92
CA GLU A 321 63.07 12.10 -41.28
C GLU A 321 62.30 12.98 -40.28
N LEU A 322 62.53 14.29 -40.34
CA LEU A 322 61.80 15.25 -39.51
C LEU A 322 60.33 15.28 -39.94
N MET A 323 59.43 15.06 -38.98
CA MET A 323 57.99 15.08 -39.22
C MET A 323 57.31 16.11 -38.32
N ILE A 324 56.25 16.72 -38.84
CA ILE A 324 55.36 17.62 -38.13
C ILE A 324 53.98 16.99 -38.13
N HIS A 325 53.38 16.85 -36.95
CA HIS A 325 51.99 16.47 -36.80
C HIS A 325 51.22 17.60 -36.12
N LEU A 326 50.13 18.00 -36.76
CA LEU A 326 49.22 19.01 -36.24
C LEU A 326 47.97 18.30 -35.73
N TRP A 327 47.58 18.60 -34.51
CA TRP A 327 46.38 18.05 -33.88
C TRP A 327 45.50 19.17 -33.35
N VAL A 328 44.19 18.99 -33.46
CA VAL A 328 43.19 19.85 -32.82
C VAL A 328 42.56 19.05 -31.68
N CYS A 329 42.68 19.58 -30.47
CA CYS A 329 42.24 18.94 -29.25
C CYS A 329 41.28 19.87 -28.49
N PRO A 330 40.16 19.39 -27.93
CA PRO A 330 39.45 20.14 -26.91
C PRO A 330 40.39 20.57 -25.79
N GLN A 331 40.21 21.78 -25.25
CA GLN A 331 41.05 22.27 -24.15
C GLN A 331 41.03 21.29 -22.96
N GLY A 332 42.21 20.99 -22.41
CA GLY A 332 42.37 20.02 -21.32
C GLY A 332 42.56 18.56 -21.77
N SER A 333 42.48 18.27 -23.08
CA SER A 333 42.83 16.96 -23.63
C SER A 333 44.20 16.97 -24.31
N THR A 334 44.82 15.78 -24.40
CA THR A 334 46.11 15.57 -25.06
C THR A 334 45.96 14.53 -26.18
N PRO A 335 46.67 14.70 -27.31
CA PRO A 335 46.68 13.70 -28.37
C PRO A 335 47.29 12.39 -27.85
N LYS A 336 46.77 11.25 -28.30
CA LYS A 336 47.24 9.90 -27.96
C LYS A 336 48.14 9.35 -29.06
#